data_AF-A0AAU9UG00-F1
#
_entry.id   AF-A0AAU9UG00-F1
#
_cell.length_a   1.000
_cell.length_b   1.000
_cell.length_c   1.000
_cell.angle_alpha   90.00
_cell.angle_beta   90.00
_cell.angle_gamma   90.00
#
_symmetry.space_group_name_H-M   'P 1'
#
loop_
_entity.id
_entity.type
_entity.pdbx_description
1 polymer ?
#
loop_
_entity_poly.entity_id
_entity_poly.type
_entity_poly.pdbx_seq_one_letter_code
_entity_poly.pdbx_strand_id
1 'polypeptide(L)'
;MEKLFWCKICCSVTSQQDLISSVYGDFADVGNQTGSWLCKRAILTPRNDQAAAINLKILTHVSGNSVQYTSINTVMEEEDATHYPVEFLESLNTPGLPAHKIVLKIGVPIILLSLCPPKLCNEALS
;
A
#
# COMPACT_ATOMS: atom_id res chain seq x y z
N MET A 1 -24.77 -14.49 23.99
CA MET A 1 -23.81 -14.66 22.87
C MET A 1 -23.36 -13.33 22.24
N GLU A 2 -23.73 -12.15 22.76
CA GLU A 2 -23.39 -10.84 22.16
C GLU A 2 -22.20 -10.11 22.79
N LYS A 3 -21.63 -10.61 23.91
CA LYS A 3 -20.49 -9.94 24.58
C LYS A 3 -19.13 -10.19 23.91
N LEU A 4 -19.04 -11.12 22.96
CA LEU A 4 -17.77 -11.45 22.27
C LEU A 4 -17.55 -10.65 20.99
N PHE A 5 -18.55 -9.92 20.50
CA PHE A 5 -18.45 -9.24 19.21
C PHE A 5 -17.79 -7.86 19.32
N TRP A 6 -17.92 -7.18 20.46
CA TRP A 6 -17.42 -5.82 20.66
C TRP A 6 -15.95 -5.73 21.12
N CYS A 7 -15.40 -6.78 21.71
CA CYS A 7 -14.02 -6.77 22.23
C CYS A 7 -12.95 -6.70 21.11
N LYS A 8 -13.33 -6.95 19.85
CA LYS A 8 -12.39 -7.07 18.74
C LYS A 8 -12.01 -5.74 18.08
N ILE A 9 -12.72 -4.66 18.38
CA ILE A 9 -12.46 -3.32 17.80
C ILE A 9 -11.54 -2.48 18.71
N CYS A 10 -11.52 -2.75 20.02
CA CYS A 10 -10.74 -2.01 21.01
C CYS A 10 -9.63 -2.86 21.64
N CYS A 11 -8.85 -3.57 20.83
CA CYS A 11 -7.63 -4.21 21.31
C CYS A 11 -6.49 -3.19 21.33
N SER A 12 -6.03 -2.82 22.53
CA SER A 12 -4.78 -2.08 22.67
C SER A 12 -3.63 -3.00 22.34
N VAL A 13 -2.89 -2.68 21.29
CA VAL A 13 -1.64 -3.36 20.90
C VAL A 13 -0.46 -2.55 21.40
N THR A 14 0.57 -3.23 21.89
CA THR A 14 1.77 -2.60 22.48
C THR A 14 2.83 -2.25 21.44
N SER A 15 2.78 -2.85 20.26
CA SER A 15 3.71 -2.59 19.17
C SER A 15 3.08 -2.80 17.79
N GLN A 16 3.72 -2.25 16.75
CA GLN A 16 3.35 -2.51 15.36
C GLN A 16 3.48 -4.00 15.00
N GLN A 17 4.40 -4.74 15.63
CA GLN A 17 4.52 -6.18 15.40
C GLN A 17 3.29 -6.92 15.93
N ASP A 18 2.84 -6.59 17.14
CA ASP A 18 1.66 -7.19 17.74
C ASP A 18 0.41 -6.92 16.90
N LEU A 19 0.29 -5.71 16.35
CA LEU A 19 -0.78 -5.37 15.40
C LEU A 19 -0.75 -6.28 14.17
N ILE A 20 0.41 -6.40 13.52
CA ILE A 20 0.55 -7.24 12.32
C ILE A 20 0.25 -8.70 12.67
N SER A 21 0.80 -9.22 13.75
CA SER A 21 0.58 -10.60 14.20
C SER A 21 -0.90 -10.85 14.56
N SER A 22 -1.63 -9.86 15.05
CA SER A 22 -3.07 -9.99 15.34
C SER A 22 -3.93 -10.19 14.09
N VAL A 23 -3.48 -9.68 12.93
CA VAL A 23 -4.22 -9.76 11.66
C VAL A 23 -3.71 -10.91 10.79
N TYR A 24 -2.39 -11.08 10.71
CA TYR A 24 -1.72 -12.02 9.83
C TYR A 24 -1.26 -13.32 10.55
N GLY A 25 -1.37 -13.41 11.88
CA GLY A 25 -0.93 -14.58 12.63
C GLY A 25 0.58 -14.61 12.81
N ASP A 26 1.18 -15.81 12.73
CA ASP A 26 2.64 -15.92 12.74
C ASP A 26 3.21 -15.26 11.47
N PHE A 27 4.01 -14.23 11.69
CA PHE A 27 4.57 -13.43 10.61
C PHE A 27 5.56 -14.21 9.74
N ALA A 28 6.17 -15.28 10.28
CA ALA A 28 7.02 -16.19 9.53
C ALA A 28 6.23 -17.00 8.50
N ASP A 29 4.94 -17.26 8.75
CA ASP A 29 4.12 -18.08 7.86
C ASP A 29 3.56 -17.29 6.67
N VAL A 30 3.59 -15.95 6.72
CA VAL A 30 3.12 -15.07 5.63
C VAL A 30 3.76 -15.41 4.29
N GLY A 31 5.04 -15.82 4.29
CA GLY A 31 5.76 -16.21 3.08
C GLY A 31 5.19 -17.43 2.36
N ASN A 32 4.46 -18.29 3.07
CA ASN A 32 3.85 -19.52 2.53
C ASN A 32 2.39 -19.32 2.11
N GLN A 33 1.83 -18.14 2.35
CA GLN A 33 0.41 -17.88 2.14
C GLN A 33 0.10 -17.49 0.69
N THR A 34 -1.13 -17.78 0.28
CA THR A 34 -1.61 -17.44 -1.07
C THR A 34 -2.07 -15.98 -1.15
N GLY A 35 -2.09 -15.42 -2.37
CA GLY A 35 -2.63 -14.08 -2.60
C GLY A 35 -4.07 -13.92 -2.13
N SER A 36 -4.93 -14.95 -2.31
CA SER A 36 -6.31 -14.91 -1.84
C SER A 36 -6.42 -14.89 -0.30
N TRP A 37 -5.45 -15.47 0.40
CA TRP A 37 -5.34 -15.37 1.87
C TRP A 37 -4.93 -13.96 2.31
N LEU A 38 -4.02 -13.32 1.58
CA LEU A 38 -3.60 -11.94 1.84
C LEU A 38 -4.74 -10.95 1.59
N CYS A 39 -5.52 -11.11 0.52
CA CYS A 39 -6.65 -10.22 0.16
C CYS A 39 -7.78 -10.17 1.20
N LYS A 40 -7.89 -11.16 2.10
CA LYS A 40 -8.93 -11.22 3.14
C LYS A 40 -8.57 -10.44 4.40
N ARG A 41 -7.42 -9.77 4.42
CA ARG A 41 -6.85 -9.10 5.58
C ARG A 41 -6.47 -7.67 5.23
N ALA A 42 -6.74 -6.77 6.15
CA ALA A 42 -6.40 -5.36 6.01
C ALA A 42 -6.04 -4.77 7.37
N ILE A 43 -5.07 -3.86 7.37
CA ILE A 43 -4.79 -2.96 8.49
C ILE A 43 -5.11 -1.56 8.01
N LEU A 44 -6.03 -0.89 8.70
CA LEU A 44 -6.37 0.50 8.42
C LEU A 44 -5.55 1.41 9.32
N THR A 45 -4.92 2.42 8.74
CA THR A 45 -4.19 3.46 9.48
C THR A 45 -4.81 4.82 9.20
N PRO A 46 -4.75 5.75 10.16
CA PRO A 46 -5.23 7.12 9.94
C PRO A 46 -4.29 7.94 9.03
N ARG A 47 -3.05 7.49 8.81
CA ARG A 47 -2.03 8.18 7.98
C ARG A 47 -1.39 7.24 6.97
N ASN A 48 -1.14 7.76 5.76
CA ASN A 48 -0.59 7.00 4.63
C ASN A 48 0.87 6.57 4.84
N ASP A 49 1.68 7.38 5.52
CA ASP A 49 3.07 7.04 5.83
C ASP A 49 3.17 5.83 6.77
N GLN A 50 2.25 5.73 7.74
CA GLN A 50 2.12 4.55 8.60
C GLN A 50 1.66 3.32 7.82
N ALA A 51 0.69 3.48 6.90
CA ALA A 51 0.28 2.40 6.00
C ALA A 51 1.45 1.90 5.16
N ALA A 52 2.24 2.82 4.59
CA ALA A 52 3.41 2.49 3.77
C ALA A 52 4.47 1.71 4.58
N ALA A 53 4.76 2.15 5.81
CA ALA A 53 5.71 1.47 6.69
C ALA A 53 5.24 0.04 7.05
N ILE A 54 3.95 -0.14 7.33
CA ILE A 54 3.36 -1.46 7.61
C ILE A 54 3.39 -2.35 6.36
N ASN A 55 2.97 -1.82 5.21
CA ASN A 55 2.96 -2.55 3.94
C ASN A 55 4.37 -3.03 3.57
N LEU A 56 5.39 -2.17 3.70
CA LEU A 56 6.77 -2.55 3.44
C LEU A 56 7.24 -3.66 4.38
N LYS A 57 6.90 -3.57 5.67
CA LYS A 57 7.26 -4.60 6.66
C LYS A 57 6.61 -5.96 6.34
N ILE A 58 5.35 -5.98 5.92
CA ILE A 58 4.67 -7.20 5.49
C ILE A 58 5.33 -7.76 4.23
N LEU A 59 5.64 -6.89 3.26
CA LEU A 59 6.26 -7.28 2.00
C LEU A 59 7.64 -7.95 2.19
N THR A 60 8.42 -7.58 3.20
CA THR A 60 9.71 -8.26 3.46
C THR A 60 9.55 -9.73 3.83
N HIS A 61 8.39 -10.14 4.34
CA HIS A 61 8.09 -11.51 4.77
C HIS A 61 7.39 -12.35 3.71
N VAL A 62 6.82 -11.72 2.68
CA VAL A 62 6.26 -12.45 1.53
C VAL A 62 7.40 -13.11 0.74
N SER A 63 7.22 -14.36 0.32
CA SER A 63 8.22 -15.08 -0.48
C SER A 63 8.32 -14.51 -1.91
N GLY A 64 9.43 -14.83 -2.58
CA GLY A 64 9.68 -14.40 -3.95
C GLY A 64 10.45 -13.09 -4.08
N ASN A 65 10.88 -12.82 -5.31
CA ASN A 65 11.74 -11.69 -5.64
C ASN A 65 10.94 -10.39 -5.66
N SER A 66 11.53 -9.35 -5.07
CA SER A 66 10.99 -7.99 -5.16
C SER A 66 11.36 -7.36 -6.49
N VAL A 67 10.39 -6.67 -7.11
CA VAL A 67 10.60 -5.78 -8.25
C VAL A 67 10.28 -4.37 -7.80
N GLN A 68 11.19 -3.44 -8.08
CA GLN A 68 10.98 -2.02 -7.82
C GLN A 68 10.58 -1.31 -9.10
N TYR A 69 9.49 -0.55 -9.03
CA TYR A 69 9.03 0.34 -10.07
C TYR A 69 9.24 1.77 -9.61
N THR A 70 9.86 2.58 -10.47
CA THR A 70 10.12 3.99 -10.22
C THR A 70 9.25 4.80 -11.17
N SER A 71 8.58 5.84 -10.66
CA SER A 71 7.83 6.79 -11.47
C SER A 71 8.72 7.46 -12.50
N ILE A 72 8.18 7.71 -13.70
CA ILE A 72 8.84 8.52 -14.72
C ILE A 72 8.39 9.97 -14.50
N ASN A 73 9.31 10.78 -14.00
CA ASN A 73 9.06 12.17 -13.62
C ASN A 73 9.50 13.13 -14.73
N THR A 74 9.00 12.90 -15.95
CA THR A 74 9.27 13.76 -17.11
C THR A 74 8.00 14.48 -17.53
N VAL A 75 8.12 15.77 -17.83
CA VAL A 75 7.03 16.52 -18.47
C VAL A 75 6.84 16.04 -19.92
N MET A 76 5.61 16.13 -20.42
CA MET A 76 5.30 15.75 -21.80
C MET A 76 5.64 16.87 -22.82
N GLU A 77 5.54 18.13 -22.38
CA GLU A 77 5.80 19.31 -23.21
C GLU A 77 7.21 19.85 -22.93
N GLU A 78 7.99 20.13 -23.97
CA GLU A 78 9.36 20.64 -23.85
C GLU A 78 9.41 22.03 -23.19
N GLU A 79 8.37 22.83 -23.39
CA GLU A 79 8.23 24.18 -22.82
C GLU A 79 8.12 24.13 -21.28
N ASP A 80 7.45 23.11 -20.75
CA ASP A 80 7.31 22.87 -19.32
C ASP A 80 8.56 22.25 -18.68
N ALA A 81 9.49 21.72 -19.48
CA ALA A 81 10.71 21.07 -18.97
C ALA A 81 11.64 22.07 -18.27
N THR A 82 11.57 23.33 -18.68
CA THR A 82 12.30 24.44 -18.03
C THR A 82 11.63 24.90 -16.73
N HIS A 83 10.30 24.77 -16.62
CA HIS A 83 9.54 25.16 -15.43
C HIS A 83 9.53 24.09 -14.34
N TYR A 84 9.61 22.81 -14.74
CA TYR A 84 9.58 21.66 -13.84
C TYR A 84 10.79 20.76 -14.09
N PRO A 85 11.98 21.15 -13.60
CA PRO A 85 13.17 20.34 -13.75
C PRO A 85 12.98 18.98 -13.07
N VAL A 86 13.66 17.95 -13.58
CA VAL A 86 13.53 16.56 -13.09
C VAL A 86 13.85 16.48 -11.60
N GLU A 87 14.83 17.23 -11.11
CA GLU A 87 15.19 17.27 -9.69
C GLU A 87 14.03 17.81 -8.82
N PHE A 88 13.27 18.78 -9.34
CA PHE A 88 12.08 19.28 -8.67
C PHE A 88 10.97 18.22 -8.67
N LEU A 89 10.72 17.57 -9.80
CA LEU A 89 9.71 16.52 -9.90
C LEU A 89 10.06 15.30 -9.03
N GLU A 90 11.32 14.89 -8.98
CA GLU A 90 11.81 13.82 -8.09
C GLU A 90 11.66 14.16 -6.61
N SER A 91 11.70 15.46 -6.26
CA SER A 91 11.48 15.94 -4.89
C SER A 91 10.01 15.96 -4.45
N LEU A 92 9.06 15.80 -5.39
CA LEU A 92 7.62 15.79 -5.09
C LEU A 92 7.23 14.50 -4.36
N ASN A 93 7.48 14.46 -3.05
CA ASN A 93 6.91 13.47 -2.14
C ASN A 93 5.67 14.06 -1.46
N THR A 94 4.64 14.33 -2.24
CA THR A 94 3.42 14.99 -1.73
C THR A 94 2.52 14.00 -0.99
N PRO A 95 1.95 14.38 0.16
CA PRO A 95 0.94 13.56 0.84
C PRO A 95 -0.26 13.33 -0.08
N GLY A 96 -0.51 12.07 -0.45
CA GLY A 96 -1.68 11.69 -1.26
C GLY A 96 -1.39 11.32 -2.72
N LEU A 97 -0.18 11.55 -3.23
CA LEU A 97 0.27 10.94 -4.49
C LEU A 97 0.90 9.56 -4.25
N PRO A 98 0.93 8.66 -5.25
CA PRO A 98 1.56 7.36 -5.11
C PRO A 98 3.05 7.59 -4.91
N ALA A 99 3.69 6.73 -4.11
CA ALA A 99 5.12 6.84 -3.88
C ALA A 99 5.88 6.80 -5.21
N HIS A 100 6.87 7.68 -5.37
CA HIS A 100 7.79 7.69 -6.53
C HIS A 100 8.44 6.31 -6.76
N LYS A 101 8.53 5.49 -5.72
CA LYS A 101 9.04 4.13 -5.78
C LYS A 101 8.03 3.17 -5.16
N ILE A 102 7.65 2.15 -5.90
CA ILE A 102 6.79 1.06 -5.43
C ILE A 102 7.57 -0.24 -5.53
N VAL A 103 7.59 -1.01 -4.45
CA VAL A 103 8.20 -2.35 -4.40
C VAL A 103 7.09 -3.39 -4.35
N LEU A 104 7.13 -4.38 -5.24
CA LEU A 104 6.12 -5.43 -5.36
C LEU A 104 6.76 -6.82 -5.37
N LYS A 105 5.99 -7.83 -4.95
CA LYS A 105 6.32 -9.26 -5.08
C LYS A 105 5.14 -9.98 -5.74
N ILE A 106 5.40 -11.11 -6.39
CA ILE A 106 4.34 -11.91 -7.00
C ILE A 106 3.37 -12.39 -5.90
N GLY A 107 2.07 -12.27 -6.17
CA GLY A 107 1.00 -12.76 -5.29
C GLY A 107 0.54 -11.79 -4.20
N VAL A 108 1.12 -10.57 -4.10
CA VAL A 108 0.64 -9.55 -3.15
C VAL A 108 -0.54 -8.77 -3.71
N PRO A 109 -1.53 -8.39 -2.87
CA PRO A 109 -2.60 -7.49 -3.29
C PRO A 109 -2.09 -6.08 -3.57
N ILE A 110 -2.64 -5.44 -4.61
CA ILE A 110 -2.40 -4.03 -4.95
C ILE A 110 -3.72 -3.27 -5.01
N ILE A 111 -3.71 -2.00 -4.61
CA ILE A 111 -4.84 -1.09 -4.75
C ILE A 111 -4.42 0.01 -5.71
N LEU A 112 -5.22 0.21 -6.75
CA LEU A 112 -5.01 1.29 -7.70
C LEU A 112 -5.54 2.61 -7.11
N LEU A 113 -4.66 3.61 -6.99
CA LEU A 113 -5.03 4.98 -6.61
C LEU A 113 -5.07 5.83 -7.88
N SER A 114 -6.26 6.15 -8.38
CA SER A 114 -6.43 7.05 -9.53
C SER A 114 -6.45 8.51 -9.09
N LEU A 115 -5.67 9.36 -9.75
CA LEU A 115 -5.51 10.78 -9.40
C LEU A 115 -5.99 11.77 -10.49
N CYS A 116 -6.76 11.33 -11.49
CA CYS A 116 -7.39 12.21 -12.49
C CYS A 116 -8.71 11.64 -13.05
N PRO A 117 -9.61 12.46 -13.64
CA PRO A 117 -11.06 12.46 -13.36
C PRO A 117 -11.89 11.59 -14.35
N PRO A 118 -13.24 11.72 -14.36
CA PRO A 118 -14.23 10.66 -14.14
C PRO A 118 -14.51 9.78 -15.38
N LYS A 119 -13.51 9.46 -16.21
CA LYS A 119 -13.71 8.65 -17.43
C LYS A 119 -13.43 7.16 -17.25
N LEU A 120 -12.93 6.75 -16.08
CA LEU A 120 -12.69 5.34 -15.72
C LEU A 120 -13.48 4.88 -14.50
N CYS A 121 -14.27 5.76 -13.90
CA CYS A 121 -15.21 5.43 -12.84
C CYS A 121 -16.60 5.67 -13.38
N ASN A 122 -17.12 4.77 -14.23
CA ASN A 122 -18.56 4.53 -14.38
C ASN A 122 -18.78 3.20 -15.13
N GLU A 123 -19.68 2.41 -14.57
CA GLU A 123 -20.34 1.22 -15.13
C GLU A 123 -19.58 -0.12 -15.15
N ALA A 124 -19.47 -0.73 -13.98
CA ALA A 124 -19.60 -2.18 -13.86
C ALA A 124 -20.30 -2.52 -12.54
N LEU A 125 -21.62 -2.27 -12.49
CA LEU A 125 -22.63 -3.00 -11.71
C LEU A 125 -24.01 -2.42 -12.11
N SER A 126 -24.56 -2.93 -13.21
CA SER A 126 -26.00 -3.10 -13.39
C SER A 126 -26.27 -4.60 -13.31
#